data_AF-A0A3C1PD69-F1
#
_entry.id   AF-A0A3C1PD69-F1
#
_cell.length_a   1.000
_cell.length_b   1.000
_cell.length_c   1.000
_cell.angle_alpha   90.00
_cell.angle_beta   90.00
_cell.angle_gamma   90.00
#
_symmetry.space_group_name_H-M   'P 1'
#
loop_
_entity.id
_entity.type
_entity.pdbx_description
1 polymer ?
#
loop_
_entity_poly.entity_id
_entity_poly.type
_entity_poly.pdbx_seq_one_letter_code
_entity_poly.pdbx_strand_id
1 'polypeptide(L)'
;MLKTIQGIYLNGKIELNEIPENIPPKTPVIITFLPEGNLEDSSHKITNYHDLDFLAGTWTQEDEIEFLGHTNDFSKIDFSVN
;
A
#
# COMPACT_ATOMS: atom_id res chain seq x y z
N MET A 1 -13.92 1.51 10.79
CA MET A 1 -13.40 2.70 10.10
C MET A 1 -12.04 3.03 10.68
N LEU A 2 -11.04 3.26 9.84
CA LEU A 2 -9.73 3.74 10.27
C LEU A 2 -9.84 5.25 10.57
N LYS A 3 -9.28 5.70 11.69
CA LYS A 3 -9.13 7.12 12.02
C LYS A 3 -7.64 7.39 12.19
N THR A 4 -7.16 8.47 11.57
CA THR A 4 -5.76 8.90 11.67
C THR A 4 -5.72 10.22 12.40
N ILE A 5 -4.92 10.29 13.47
CA ILE A 5 -4.76 11.49 14.29
C ILE A 5 -3.27 11.82 14.33
N GLN A 6 -2.96 13.10 14.16
CA GLN A 6 -1.60 13.60 14.28
C GLN A 6 -1.32 14.05 15.71
N GLY A 7 -0.07 13.91 16.12
CA GLY A 7 0.40 14.31 17.43
C GLY A 7 1.91 14.56 17.42
N ILE A 8 2.40 15.11 18.52
CA ILE A 8 3.81 15.43 18.71
C ILE A 8 4.42 14.39 19.65
N TYR A 9 5.57 13.86 19.28
CA TYR A 9 6.36 12.99 20.15
C TYR A 9 7.32 13.83 20.97
N LEU A 10 7.15 13.85 22.29
CA LEU A 10 7.98 14.62 23.22
C LEU A 10 8.27 13.79 24.47
N ASN A 11 9.56 13.64 24.80
CA ASN A 11 10.03 12.97 26.02
C ASN A 11 9.45 11.57 26.24
N GLY A 12 9.33 10.77 25.18
CA GLY A 12 8.78 9.41 25.27
C GLY A 12 7.25 9.33 25.31
N LYS A 13 6.55 10.46 25.20
CA LYS A 13 5.08 10.52 25.16
C LYS A 13 4.60 11.06 23.82
N ILE A 14 3.42 10.62 23.41
CA ILE A 14 2.71 11.14 22.23
C ILE A 14 1.60 12.06 22.75
N GLU A 15 1.71 13.34 22.42
CA GLU A 15 0.66 14.33 22.68
C GLU A 15 -0.20 14.44 21.43
N LEU A 16 -1.47 14.03 21.54
CA LEU A 16 -2.41 14.09 20.43
C LEU A 16 -2.90 15.53 20.26
N ASN A 17 -2.96 16.00 19.02
CA ASN A 17 -3.51 17.33 18.71
C ASN A 17 -5.04 17.36 18.93
N GLU A 18 -5.69 16.22 18.78
CA GLU A 18 -7.13 16.04 19.01
C GLU A 18 -7.41 14.73 19.73
N ILE A 19 -8.46 14.71 20.54
CA ILE A 19 -8.90 13.51 21.25
C ILE A 19 -9.82 12.72 20.32
N PRO A 20 -9.48 11.47 19.96
CA PRO A 20 -10.36 10.64 19.14
C PRO A 20 -11.69 10.39 19.85
N GLU A 21 -12.78 10.86 19.25
CA GLU A 21 -14.12 10.50 19.71
C GLU A 21 -14.51 9.10 19.20
N ASN A 22 -15.28 8.39 20.04
CA ASN A 22 -15.92 7.12 19.69
C ASN A 22 -14.93 5.98 19.36
N ILE A 23 -13.82 5.92 20.09
CA ILE A 23 -12.89 4.77 20.04
C ILE A 23 -13.09 3.90 21.29
N PRO A 24 -13.40 2.60 21.14
CA PRO A 24 -13.53 1.69 22.28
C PRO A 24 -12.26 1.62 23.13
N PRO A 25 -12.38 1.37 24.45
CA PRO A 25 -11.22 1.16 25.30
C PRO A 25 -10.42 -0.07 24.82
N LYS A 26 -9.09 -0.02 25.01
CA LYS A 26 -8.12 -1.07 24.59
C LYS A 26 -8.06 -1.33 23.07
N THR A 27 -8.45 -0.36 22.25
CA THR A 27 -8.24 -0.47 20.80
C THR A 27 -6.74 -0.47 20.48
N PRO A 28 -6.22 -1.45 19.72
CA PRO A 28 -4.82 -1.46 19.30
C PRO A 28 -4.54 -0.31 18.33
N VAL A 29 -3.36 0.29 18.44
CA VAL A 29 -2.94 1.43 17.62
C VAL A 29 -1.61 1.14 16.94
N ILE A 30 -1.41 1.70 15.74
CA ILE A 30 -0.14 1.69 15.02
C ILE A 30 0.43 3.12 15.08
N ILE A 31 1.69 3.25 15.47
CA ILE A 31 2.37 4.54 15.56
C ILE A 31 3.43 4.59 14.47
N THR A 32 3.41 5.65 13.67
CA THR A 32 4.43 5.92 12.63
C THR A 32 5.10 7.24 12.95
N PHE A 33 6.43 7.23 13.11
CA PHE A 33 7.21 8.44 13.33
C PHE A 33 7.58 9.04 11.97
N LEU A 34 7.09 10.26 11.71
CA LEU A 34 7.46 10.99 10.52
C LEU A 34 8.82 11.65 10.76
N PRO A 35 9.78 11.57 9.81
CA PRO A 35 11.04 12.28 9.93
C PRO A 35 10.78 13.80 9.97
N GLU A 36 11.66 14.55 10.63
CA GLU A 36 11.67 16.02 10.55
C GLU A 36 11.89 16.45 9.10
N GLY A 37 10.79 16.63 8.36
CA GLY A 37 10.75 17.18 7.03
C GLY A 37 9.96 18.47 7.09
N ASN A 38 10.46 19.52 6.43
CA ASN A 38 9.76 20.79 6.26
C ASN A 38 8.28 20.54 5.94
N LEU A 39 7.41 20.87 6.89
CA LEU A 39 5.95 20.88 6.71
C LEU A 39 5.50 21.89 5.64
N GLU A 40 6.42 22.70 5.10
CA GLU A 40 6.19 23.62 3.98
C GLU A 40 6.25 22.94 2.60
N ASP A 41 6.70 21.68 2.50
CA ASP A 41 6.79 20.99 1.20
C ASP A 41 5.54 20.16 0.85
N SER A 42 4.41 20.43 1.50
CA SER A 42 3.12 19.81 1.23
C SER A 42 2.47 20.29 -0.08
N SER A 43 3.18 21.02 -0.94
CA SER A 43 2.74 21.30 -2.31
C SER A 43 3.42 20.41 -3.36
N HIS A 44 4.56 19.76 -3.08
CA HIS A 44 5.34 19.09 -4.14
C HIS A 44 6.09 17.80 -3.72
N LYS A 45 5.59 17.09 -2.71
CA LYS A 45 5.86 15.64 -2.61
C LYS A 45 4.55 14.87 -2.51
N ILE A 46 3.80 14.93 -3.61
CA ILE A 46 3.25 13.69 -4.15
C ILE A 46 4.48 12.79 -4.26
N THR A 47 4.67 11.87 -3.30
CA THR A 47 5.40 10.65 -3.60
C THR A 47 4.72 10.19 -4.87
N ASN A 48 5.42 10.35 -5.99
CA ASN A 48 4.99 9.82 -7.25
C ASN A 48 4.89 8.33 -6.94
N TYR A 49 3.70 7.88 -6.54
CA TYR A 49 3.27 6.53 -6.76
C TYR A 49 3.46 6.48 -8.26
N HIS A 50 4.63 5.99 -8.66
CA HIS A 50 4.80 5.50 -10.00
C HIS A 50 3.55 4.69 -10.20
N ASP A 51 2.68 5.21 -11.06
CA ASP A 51 1.40 4.62 -11.37
C ASP A 51 1.64 3.12 -11.39
N LEU A 52 0.79 2.31 -10.75
CA LEU A 52 0.99 0.87 -10.79
C LEU A 52 1.20 0.37 -12.24
N ASP A 53 0.72 1.14 -13.22
CA ASP A 53 1.02 1.11 -14.65
C ASP A 53 2.52 1.11 -15.03
N PHE A 54 3.38 1.89 -14.36
CA PHE A 54 4.84 1.89 -14.58
C PHE A 54 5.51 0.64 -13.98
N LEU A 55 4.97 0.07 -12.90
CA LEU A 55 5.50 -1.14 -12.26
C LEU A 55 5.00 -2.43 -12.91
N ALA A 56 3.79 -2.40 -13.48
CA ALA A 56 3.14 -3.55 -14.09
C ALA A 56 3.70 -3.89 -15.48
N GLY A 57 4.50 -2.99 -16.07
CA GLY A 57 4.80 -3.07 -17.50
C GLY A 57 3.53 -2.89 -18.34
N THR A 58 3.69 -2.59 -19.63
CA THR A 58 2.55 -2.65 -20.55
C THR A 58 2.35 -4.10 -20.95
N TRP A 59 1.25 -4.73 -20.55
CA TRP A 59 0.86 -6.04 -21.08
C TRP A 59 0.75 -5.92 -22.61
N THR A 60 1.67 -6.54 -23.33
CA THR A 60 1.69 -6.53 -24.79
C THR A 60 0.85 -7.67 -25.35
N GLN A 61 0.53 -7.60 -26.65
CA GLN A 61 -0.12 -8.71 -27.34
C GLN A 61 0.77 -9.97 -27.36
N GLU A 62 2.10 -9.79 -27.32
CA GLU A 62 3.06 -10.90 -27.26
C GLU A 62 2.98 -11.61 -25.91
N ASP A 63 2.88 -10.85 -24.80
CA ASP A 63 2.69 -11.39 -23.45
C ASP A 63 1.37 -12.16 -23.32
N GLU A 64 0.30 -11.67 -23.96
CA GLU A 64 -1.00 -12.37 -24.00
C GLU A 64 -0.89 -13.72 -24.70
N ILE A 65 -0.20 -13.77 -25.84
CA ILE A 65 0.00 -14.99 -26.62
C ILE A 65 0.85 -16.00 -25.84
N GLU A 66 1.93 -15.56 -25.18
CA GLU A 66 2.79 -16.41 -24.35
C GLU A 66 1.99 -17.01 -23.18
N PHE A 67 1.25 -16.17 -22.44
CA PHE A 67 0.45 -16.61 -21.30
C PHE A 67 -0.65 -17.60 -21.70
N LEU A 68 -1.37 -17.34 -22.79
CA LEU A 68 -2.41 -18.24 -23.31
C LEU A 68 -1.80 -19.54 -23.89
N GLY A 69 -0.57 -19.49 -24.40
CA GLY A 69 0.18 -20.68 -24.79
C GLY A 69 0.47 -21.59 -23.60
N HIS A 70 1.03 -21.03 -22.52
CA HIS A 70 1.38 -21.80 -21.32
C HIS A 70 0.16 -22.40 -20.59
N THR A 71 -0.95 -21.66 -20.50
CA THR A 71 -2.19 -22.18 -19.89
C THR A 71 -2.79 -23.36 -20.65
N ASN A 72 -2.63 -23.42 -21.97
CA ASN A 72 -2.99 -24.58 -22.78
C ASN A 72 -2.05 -25.78 -22.57
N ASP A 73 -0.81 -25.55 -22.12
CA ASP A 73 0.09 -26.64 -21.77
C ASP A 73 -0.22 -27.20 -20.38
N PHE A 74 -0.63 -26.35 -19.43
CA PHE A 74 -1.13 -26.81 -18.12
C PHE A 74 -2.39 -27.68 -18.25
N SER A 75 -3.33 -27.31 -19.13
CA SER A 75 -4.55 -28.11 -19.32
C SER A 75 -4.27 -29.50 -19.92
N LYS A 76 -3.17 -29.68 -20.66
CA LYS A 76 -2.73 -31.00 -21.17
C LYS A 76 -2.13 -31.90 -20.10
N ILE A 77 -1.60 -31.32 -19.00
CA ILE A 77 -1.03 -32.10 -17.89
C ILE A 77 -2.15 -32.84 -17.14
N ASP A 78 -3.31 -32.21 -16.96
CA ASP A 78 -4.47 -32.84 -16.30
C ASP A 78 -5.07 -34.00 -17.12
N PHE A 79 -4.89 -34.02 -18.44
CA PHE A 79 -5.31 -35.13 -19.31
C PHE A 79 -4.26 -36.23 -19.50
N SER A 80 -3.03 -36.03 -19.03
CA SER A 80 -1.94 -37.01 -19.17
C SER A 80 -1.81 -37.97 -17.98
N VAL A 81 -2.69 -37.87 -16.97
CA VAL A 81 -2.82 -38.90 -15.92
C VAL A 81 -3.92 -39.87 -16.33
N ASN A 82 -3.55 -40.83 -17.18
CA ASN A 82 -4.30 -42.08 -17.42
C ASN A 82 -3.31 -43.24 -17.40
#